data_AF-A0A847WVF8-F1
#
_entry.id   AF-A0A847WVF8-F1
#
_cell.length_a   1.000
_cell.length_b   1.000
_cell.length_c   1.000
_cell.angle_alpha   90.00
_cell.angle_beta   90.00
_cell.angle_gamma   90.00
#
_symmetry.space_group_name_H-M   'P 1'
#
loop_
_entity.id
_entity.type
_entity.pdbx_description
1 polymer ?
#
loop_
_entity_poly.entity_id
_entity_poly.type
_entity_poly.pdbx_seq_one_letter_code
_entity_poly.pdbx_strand_id
1 'polypeptide(L)'
;MIVSRHPETGEQIVLGRRLASIREVFANSRARAFTLIWLVLNAAVPLIPVLTGASLNIAWQAHLGGFLAGFLLVGLFERKA
;
A
#
# COMPACT_ATOMS: atom_id res chain seq x y z
N MET A 1 4.08 -13.58 11.02
CA MET A 1 4.52 -14.75 10.23
C MET A 1 3.57 -15.88 10.57
N ILE A 2 2.97 -16.52 9.57
CA ILE A 2 2.09 -17.68 9.80
C ILE A 2 2.97 -18.92 9.73
N VAL A 3 2.96 -19.73 10.79
CA VAL A 3 3.73 -20.96 10.88
C VAL A 3 2.74 -22.09 11.17
N SER A 4 2.86 -23.19 10.44
CA SER A 4 2.14 -24.44 10.72
C SER A 4 3.15 -25.54 11.01
N ARG A 5 2.70 -26.61 11.66
CA ARG A 5 3.52 -27.78 11.97
C ARG A 5 3.14 -28.92 11.05
N HIS A 6 4.12 -29.53 10.37
CA HIS A 6 3.88 -30.70 9.54
C HIS A 6 3.36 -31.86 10.42
N PRO A 7 2.20 -32.44 10.11
CA PRO A 7 1.54 -33.41 11.00
C PRO A 7 2.34 -34.70 11.18
N GLU A 8 3.14 -35.10 10.17
CA GLU A 8 3.89 -36.36 10.20
C GLU A 8 5.34 -36.19 10.69
N THR A 9 5.96 -35.03 10.45
CA THR A 9 7.40 -34.82 10.71
C THR A 9 7.65 -33.82 11.85
N GLY A 10 6.62 -33.08 12.29
CA GLY A 10 6.74 -32.08 13.34
C GLY A 10 7.49 -30.81 12.93
N GLU A 11 7.90 -30.69 11.67
CA GLU A 11 8.68 -29.58 11.13
C GLU A 11 7.85 -28.28 11.07
N GLN A 12 8.45 -27.13 11.35
CA GLN A 12 7.79 -25.82 11.24
C GLN A 12 7.84 -25.34 9.79
N ILE A 13 6.68 -25.20 9.16
CA ILE A 13 6.54 -24.72 7.79
C ILE A 13 6.07 -23.27 7.83
N VAL A 14 6.81 -22.39 7.15
CA VAL A 14 6.44 -20.98 6.99
C VAL A 14 5.35 -20.88 5.91
N LEU A 15 4.12 -20.62 6.33
CA LEU A 15 2.97 -20.49 5.43
C LEU A 15 2.87 -19.09 4.78
N GLY A 16 3.72 -18.16 5.20
CA GLY A 16 3.80 -16.81 4.65
C GLY A 16 3.57 -15.71 5.69
N ARG A 17 3.13 -14.54 5.22
CA ARG A 17 2.93 -13.33 6.03
C ARG A 17 1.51 -12.83 5.81
N ARG A 18 0.84 -12.41 6.88
CA ARG A 18 -0.43 -11.66 6.76
C ARG A 18 -0.15 -10.28 6.18
N LEU A 19 -1.17 -9.69 5.56
CA LEU A 19 -1.12 -8.28 5.20
C LEU A 19 -0.93 -7.42 6.46
N ALA A 20 -0.18 -6.34 6.30
CA ALA A 20 -0.06 -5.35 7.35
C ALA A 20 -1.39 -4.61 7.50
N SER A 21 -1.84 -4.45 8.74
CA SER A 21 -2.92 -3.51 9.07
C SER A 21 -2.49 -2.08 8.75
N ILE A 22 -3.48 -1.19 8.58
CA ILE A 22 -3.25 0.24 8.39
C ILE A 22 -2.34 0.79 9.51
N ARG A 23 -2.57 0.37 10.76
CA ARG A 23 -1.74 0.79 11.89
C ARG A 23 -0.29 0.33 11.76
N GLU A 24 -0.04 -0.90 11.31
CA GLU A 24 1.31 -1.42 11.09
C GLU A 24 2.03 -0.68 9.95
N VAL A 25 1.29 -0.29 8.91
CA VAL A 25 1.83 0.56 7.83
C VAL A 25 2.33 1.89 8.39
N PHE A 26 1.53 2.55 9.22
CA PHE A 26 1.91 3.86 9.80
C PHE A 26 2.91 3.76 10.96
N ALA A 27 3.05 2.60 11.61
CA ALA A 27 4.10 2.32 12.58
C ALA A 27 5.47 2.08 11.91
N ASN A 28 5.48 1.53 10.69
CA ASN A 28 6.70 1.36 9.92
C ASN A 28 7.13 2.68 9.26
N SER A 29 8.30 3.21 9.64
CA SER A 29 8.79 4.51 9.16
C SER A 29 8.93 4.59 7.64
N ARG A 30 9.38 3.51 6.99
CA ARG A 30 9.56 3.44 5.53
C ARG A 30 8.22 3.40 4.81
N ALA A 31 7.31 2.54 5.25
CA ALA A 31 5.98 2.43 4.65
C ALA A 31 5.18 3.73 4.84
N ARG A 32 5.22 4.31 6.06
CA ARG A 32 4.64 5.64 6.34
C ARG A 32 5.20 6.71 5.42
N ALA A 33 6.52 6.81 5.28
CA ALA A 33 7.16 7.82 4.44
C ALA A 33 6.71 7.68 2.98
N PHE A 34 6.72 6.45 2.46
CA PHE A 34 6.24 6.17 1.10
C PHE A 34 4.78 6.60 0.92
N THR A 35 3.87 6.14 1.80
CA THR A 35 2.44 6.46 1.71
C THR A 35 2.20 7.98 1.73
N LEU A 36 2.84 8.70 2.65
CA LEU A 36 2.66 10.16 2.77
C LEU A 36 3.25 10.90 1.58
N ILE A 37 4.50 10.61 1.20
CA ILE A 37 5.17 11.28 0.09
C ILE A 37 4.43 11.02 -1.22
N TRP A 38 4.02 9.77 -1.48
CA TRP A 38 3.27 9.41 -2.69
C TRP A 38 1.95 10.17 -2.81
N LEU A 39 1.17 10.21 -1.73
CA LEU A 39 -0.11 10.94 -1.70
C LEU A 39 0.09 12.44 -1.89
N VAL A 40 1.07 13.04 -1.19
CA VAL A 40 1.36 14.48 -1.29
C VAL A 40 1.81 14.86 -2.70
N LEU A 41 2.75 14.11 -3.29
CA LEU A 41 3.24 14.40 -4.64
C LEU A 41 2.12 14.30 -5.69
N ASN A 42 1.28 13.27 -5.61
CA ASN A 42 0.17 13.13 -6.55
C ASN A 42 -0.92 14.18 -6.33
N ALA A 43 -1.20 14.57 -5.08
CA ALA A 43 -2.12 15.66 -4.77
C ALA A 43 -1.59 17.05 -5.16
N ALA A 44 -0.26 17.19 -5.32
CA ALA A 44 0.38 18.42 -5.78
C ALA A 44 0.39 18.58 -7.31
N VAL A 45 0.14 17.52 -8.08
CA VAL A 45 0.13 17.56 -9.55
C VAL A 45 -0.78 18.67 -10.14
N PRO A 46 -2.00 18.92 -9.62
CA PRO A 46 -2.86 20.03 -10.08
C PRO A 46 -2.23 21.41 -9.94
N LEU A 47 -1.21 21.57 -9.10
CA LEU A 47 -0.52 22.84 -8.88
C LEU A 47 0.58 23.08 -9.91
N ILE A 48 1.01 22.06 -10.66
CA ILE A 48 2.09 22.21 -11.65
C ILE A 48 1.77 23.29 -12.69
N PRO A 49 0.57 23.35 -13.31
CA PRO A 49 0.24 24.42 -14.25
C PRO A 49 0.32 25.83 -13.67
N VAL A 50 0.05 25.98 -12.37
CA VAL A 50 0.17 27.28 -11.66
C VAL A 50 1.63 27.72 -11.57
N LEU A 51 2.55 26.76 -11.42
CA LEU A 51 3.99 27.03 -11.25
C LEU A 51 4.74 27.16 -12.58
N THR A 52 4.33 26.43 -13.62
CA THR A 52 5.07 26.33 -14.89
C THR A 52 4.38 27.03 -16.06
N GLY A 53 3.11 27.40 -15.94
CA GLY A 53 2.29 27.89 -17.05
C GLY A 53 1.95 26.83 -18.10
N ALA A 54 2.38 25.58 -17.91
CA ALA A 54 2.17 24.49 -18.86
C ALA A 54 1.11 23.51 -18.33
N SER A 55 0.08 23.25 -19.15
CA SER A 55 -0.89 22.20 -18.88
C SER A 55 -0.26 20.82 -19.12
N LEU A 56 -0.22 19.98 -18.09
CA LEU A 56 0.21 18.58 -18.19
C LEU A 56 -0.98 17.64 -18.06
N ASN A 57 -1.14 16.73 -19.02
CA ASN A 57 -2.16 15.68 -18.98
C ASN A 57 -1.68 14.50 -18.13
N ILE A 58 -1.65 14.69 -16.81
CA ILE A 58 -1.28 13.65 -15.84
C ILE A 58 -2.55 13.13 -15.20
N ALA A 59 -2.77 11.81 -15.22
CA ALA A 59 -3.92 11.14 -14.62
C ALA A 59 -3.81 11.02 -13.08
N TRP A 60 -3.48 12.10 -12.40
CA TRP A 60 -3.21 12.11 -10.95
C TRP A 60 -4.42 11.64 -10.12
N GLN A 61 -5.66 11.88 -10.58
CA GLN A 61 -6.86 11.35 -9.94
C GLN A 61 -6.89 9.83 -9.95
N ALA A 62 -6.46 9.19 -11.05
CA ALA A 62 -6.39 7.73 -11.15
C ALA A 62 -5.29 7.16 -10.26
N HIS A 63 -4.15 7.85 -10.13
CA HIS A 63 -3.10 7.44 -9.20
C HIS A 63 -3.56 7.50 -7.73
N LEU A 64 -4.21 8.60 -7.32
CA LEU A 64 -4.75 8.71 -5.96
C LEU A 64 -5.88 7.70 -5.73
N GLY A 65 -6.83 7.62 -6.65
CA GLY A 65 -7.98 6.71 -6.56
C GLY A 65 -7.54 5.25 -6.51
N GLY A 66 -6.65 4.83 -7.42
CA GLY A 66 -6.10 3.48 -7.45
C GLY A 66 -5.29 3.14 -6.20
N PHE A 67 -4.46 4.08 -5.72
CA PHE A 67 -3.71 3.89 -4.48
C PHE A 67 -4.64 3.72 -3.28
N LEU A 68 -5.62 4.61 -3.09
CA LEU A 68 -6.56 4.54 -1.96
C LEU A 68 -7.44 3.29 -2.03
N ALA A 69 -7.94 2.95 -3.22
CA ALA A 69 -8.72 1.73 -3.43
C ALA A 69 -7.89 0.49 -3.09
N GLY A 70 -6.66 0.38 -3.62
CA GLY A 70 -5.76 -0.72 -3.29
C GLY A 70 -5.44 -0.77 -1.79
N PHE A 71 -5.07 0.36 -1.20
CA PHE A 71 -4.67 0.44 0.20
C PHE A 71 -5.80 0.03 1.17
N LEU A 72 -7.04 0.44 0.89
CA LEU A 72 -8.18 0.18 1.76
C LEU A 72 -8.86 -1.17 1.49
N LEU A 73 -8.86 -1.63 0.23
CA LEU A 73 -9.62 -2.81 -0.20
C LEU A 73 -8.76 -4.06 -0.40
N VAL A 74 -7.42 -3.97 -0.37
CA VAL A 74 -6.55 -5.16 -0.55
C VAL A 74 -6.86 -6.29 0.44
N GLY A 75 -7.31 -5.94 1.65
CA GLY A 75 -7.70 -6.92 2.67
C GLY A 75 -8.86 -7.83 2.26
N LEU A 76 -9.70 -7.41 1.30
CA LEU A 76 -10.79 -8.25 0.75
C LEU A 76 -10.25 -9.47 -0.01
N PHE A 77 -9.01 -9.39 -0.49
CA PHE A 77 -8.33 -10.47 -1.21
C PHE A 77 -7.42 -11.32 -0.30
N GLU A 78 -7.35 -11.03 1.01
CA GLU A 78 -6.60 -11.85 1.94
C GLU A 78 -7.31 -13.19 2.15
N ARG A 79 -6.64 -14.29 1.78
CA ARG A 79 -7.16 -15.64 1.98
C ARG A 79 -7.28 -15.92 3.48
N LYS A 80 -8.51 -16.10 3.96
CA LYS A 80 -8.77 -16.60 5.31
C LYS A 80 -8.37 -18.08 5.34
N ALA A 81 -7.37 -18.40 6.16
CA ALA A 81 -6.95 -19.77 6.44
C ALA A 81 -7.93 -20.45 7.39
#